data_AF-A0A514CHS1-F1
#
_entry.id   AF-A0A514CHS1-F1
#
_cell.length_a   1.000
_cell.length_b   1.000
_cell.length_c   1.000
_cell.angle_alpha   90.00
_cell.angle_beta   90.00
_cell.angle_gamma   90.00
#
_symmetry.space_group_name_H-M   'P 1'
#
loop_
_entity.id
_entity.type
_entity.pdbx_description
1 polymer ?
#
loop_
_entity_poly.entity_id
_entity_poly.type
_entity_poly.pdbx_seq_one_letter_code
_entity_poly.pdbx_strand_id
1 'polypeptide(L)'
;MDIVFFRDYCLKKAGVTEDTPFGPDTLVFKVGGKLFALIDIEQFKSVNLKCNPERAVELREQFTGIIPGYHMNKKHWNTVSFNGSVPDPLILELVDHSYDLVFQSLPKRLQNEIKG
;
A
#
# COMPACT_ATOMS: atom_id res chain seq x y z
N MET A 1 5.59 -10.69 -9.94
CA MET A 1 5.60 -9.24 -10.22
C MET A 1 6.98 -8.66 -9.94
N ASP A 2 7.39 -7.59 -10.62
CA ASP A 2 8.63 -6.84 -10.32
C ASP A 2 8.35 -5.41 -9.82
N ILE A 3 9.40 -4.71 -9.42
CA ILE A 3 9.30 -3.36 -8.85
C ILE A 3 8.79 -2.30 -9.84
N VAL A 4 9.18 -2.40 -11.11
CA VAL A 4 8.79 -1.44 -12.13
C VAL A 4 7.28 -1.55 -12.36
N PHE A 5 6.78 -2.76 -12.53
CA PHE A 5 5.36 -3.03 -12.66
C PHE A 5 4.58 -2.56 -11.42
N PHE A 6 5.07 -2.87 -10.21
CA PHE A 6 4.41 -2.46 -8.97
C PHE A 6 4.31 -0.93 -8.85
N ARG A 7 5.41 -0.22 -9.13
CA ARG A 7 5.46 1.23 -9.14
C ARG A 7 4.48 1.81 -10.16
N ASP A 8 4.51 1.32 -11.39
CA ASP A 8 3.60 1.79 -12.44
C ASP A 8 2.13 1.52 -12.09
N TYR A 9 1.83 0.40 -11.44
CA TYR A 9 0.47 0.09 -10.97
C TYR A 9 -0.04 1.10 -9.94
N CYS A 10 0.83 1.52 -9.00
CA CYS A 10 0.52 2.56 -8.02
C CYS A 10 0.33 3.93 -8.69
N LEU A 11 1.23 4.31 -9.59
CA LEU A 11 1.23 5.62 -10.26
C LEU A 11 0.07 5.81 -11.24
N LYS A 12 -0.53 4.73 -11.75
CA LYS A 12 -1.72 4.78 -12.61
C LYS A 12 -2.98 5.28 -11.89
N LYS A 13 -2.98 5.34 -10.56
CA LYS A 13 -4.14 5.78 -9.77
C LYS A 13 -4.19 7.31 -9.71
N ALA A 14 -5.40 7.85 -9.69
CA ALA A 14 -5.62 9.30 -9.70
C ALA A 14 -4.96 9.99 -8.49
N GLY A 15 -4.29 11.12 -8.72
CA GLY A 15 -3.72 11.93 -7.65
C GLY A 15 -2.64 11.25 -6.81
N VAL A 16 -2.03 10.17 -7.33
CA VAL A 16 -0.90 9.51 -6.67
C VAL A 16 0.40 10.25 -6.94
N THR A 17 1.19 10.39 -5.89
CA THR A 17 2.58 10.82 -5.95
C THR A 17 3.48 9.80 -5.25
N GLU A 18 4.76 9.83 -5.56
CA GLU A 18 5.79 9.03 -4.90
C GLU A 18 6.92 9.90 -4.36
N ASP A 19 7.61 9.40 -3.34
CA ASP A 19 8.66 10.13 -2.62
C ASP A 19 9.55 9.14 -1.82
N THR A 20 10.65 9.62 -1.25
CA THR A 20 11.59 8.82 -0.43
C THR A 20 11.92 9.51 0.91
N PRO A 21 10.92 9.73 1.80
CA PRO A 21 11.08 10.53 3.01
C PRO A 21 11.89 9.82 4.11
N PHE A 22 12.16 8.52 3.96
CA PHE A 22 12.86 7.70 4.96
C PHE A 22 14.24 7.24 4.49
N GLY A 23 14.80 7.92 3.49
CA GLY A 23 16.06 7.55 2.83
C GLY A 23 15.84 7.05 1.39
N PRO A 24 16.91 6.95 0.60
CA PRO A 24 16.84 6.71 -0.85
C PRO A 24 16.17 5.39 -1.22
N ASP A 25 16.22 4.40 -0.33
CA ASP A 25 15.78 3.04 -0.64
C ASP A 25 14.32 2.78 -0.25
N THR A 26 13.69 3.69 0.51
CA THR A 26 12.31 3.54 0.95
C THR A 26 11.38 4.40 0.11
N LEU A 27 10.75 3.78 -0.88
CA LEU A 27 9.76 4.43 -1.73
C LEU A 27 8.40 4.41 -1.05
N VAL A 28 7.75 5.56 -1.02
CA VAL A 28 6.39 5.73 -0.52
C VAL A 28 5.46 6.22 -1.60
N PHE A 29 4.23 5.72 -1.60
CA PHE A 29 3.15 6.20 -2.47
C PHE A 29 2.07 6.89 -1.63
N LYS A 30 1.68 8.08 -2.08
CA LYS A 30 0.74 8.96 -1.39
C LYS A 30 -0.42 9.32 -2.31
N VAL A 31 -1.62 9.48 -1.76
CA VAL A 31 -2.76 10.11 -2.44
C VAL A 31 -3.19 11.33 -1.63
N GLY A 32 -3.27 12.49 -2.28
CA GLY A 32 -3.57 13.74 -1.59
C GLY A 32 -2.61 14.04 -0.43
N GLY A 33 -1.33 13.67 -0.59
CA GLY A 33 -0.28 13.84 0.42
C GLY A 33 -0.29 12.80 1.56
N LYS A 34 -1.26 11.88 1.62
CA LYS A 34 -1.32 10.82 2.64
C LYS A 34 -0.82 9.48 2.10
N LEU A 35 0.01 8.80 2.89
CA LEU A 35 0.61 7.51 2.57
C LEU A 35 -0.43 6.37 2.45
N PHE A 36 -0.33 5.55 1.39
CA PHE A 36 -1.08 4.29 1.25
C PHE A 36 -0.20 3.07 0.95
N ALA A 37 1.02 3.24 0.44
CA ALA A 37 1.95 2.11 0.26
C ALA A 37 3.39 2.53 0.58
N LEU A 38 4.16 1.61 1.18
CA LEU A 38 5.58 1.82 1.51
C LEU A 38 6.36 0.54 1.20
N ILE A 39 7.45 0.68 0.44
CA ILE A 39 8.26 -0.44 -0.04
C ILE A 39 9.75 -0.10 -0.03
N ASP A 40 10.57 -1.09 0.28
CA ASP A 40 12.02 -1.04 0.09
C ASP A 40 12.35 -1.42 -1.36
N ILE A 41 12.95 -0.50 -2.11
CA ILE A 41 13.18 -0.65 -3.56
C ILE A 41 14.39 -1.51 -3.89
N GLU A 42 15.38 -1.60 -3.00
CA GLU A 42 16.56 -2.42 -3.22
C GLU A 42 16.22 -3.90 -2.99
N GLN A 43 15.49 -4.19 -1.92
CA GLN A 43 15.17 -5.56 -1.54
C GLN A 43 13.90 -6.08 -2.20
N PHE A 44 12.90 -5.23 -2.42
CA PHE A 44 11.59 -5.58 -2.99
C PHE A 44 10.98 -6.86 -2.38
N LYS A 45 11.13 -7.05 -1.06
CA LYS A 45 10.69 -8.28 -0.36
C LYS A 45 9.23 -8.21 0.10
N SER A 46 8.77 -7.02 0.46
CA SER A 46 7.42 -6.81 0.96
C SER A 46 6.99 -5.36 0.83
N VAL A 47 5.68 -5.12 0.94
CA VAL A 47 5.07 -3.79 0.95
C VAL A 47 4.18 -3.62 2.19
N ASN A 48 4.22 -2.44 2.79
CA ASN A 48 3.26 -2.05 3.83
C ASN A 48 2.04 -1.40 3.20
N LEU A 49 0.85 -1.95 3.47
CA LEU A 49 -0.43 -1.50 2.93
C LEU A 49 -1.42 -1.25 4.06
N LYS A 50 -2.20 -0.17 3.94
CA LYS A 50 -3.29 0.14 4.86
C LYS A 50 -4.43 -0.84 4.62
N CYS A 51 -5.09 -1.27 5.69
CA CYS A 51 -6.20 -2.20 5.63
C CYS A 51 -7.22 -1.87 6.74
N ASN A 52 -8.46 -2.26 6.51
CA ASN A 52 -9.49 -2.25 7.54
C ASN A 52 -9.11 -3.27 8.63
N PRO A 53 -9.30 -2.95 9.93
CA PRO A 53 -8.85 -3.82 11.02
C PRO A 53 -9.37 -5.26 10.97
N GLU A 54 -10.66 -5.43 10.66
CA GLU A 54 -11.32 -6.74 10.62
C GLU A 54 -10.72 -7.58 9.49
N ARG A 55 -10.68 -7.02 8.27
CA ARG A 55 -10.04 -7.64 7.10
C ARG A 55 -8.56 -7.94 7.34
N ALA A 56 -7.86 -7.06 8.07
CA ALA A 56 -6.44 -7.25 8.34
C ALA A 56 -6.17 -8.49 9.18
N VAL A 57 -7.05 -8.83 10.13
CA VAL A 57 -6.96 -10.06 10.93
C VAL A 57 -7.22 -11.28 10.05
N GLU A 58 -8.32 -11.29 9.29
CA GLU A 58 -8.67 -12.40 8.40
C GLU A 58 -7.54 -12.73 7.40
N LEU A 59 -6.93 -11.71 6.79
CA LEU A 59 -5.83 -11.90 5.84
C LEU A 59 -4.59 -12.53 6.48
N ARG A 60 -4.27 -12.18 7.73
CA ARG A 60 -3.13 -12.76 8.47
C ARG A 60 -3.37 -14.20 8.88
N GLU A 61 -4.62 -14.58 9.10
CA GLU A 61 -4.99 -15.97 9.38
C GLU A 61 -4.93 -16.84 8.11
N GLN A 62 -5.27 -16.27 6.96
CA GLN A 62 -5.33 -16.98 5.68
C GLN A 62 -3.98 -17.09 4.97
N PHE A 63 -3.11 -16.08 5.10
CA PHE A 63 -1.86 -16.00 4.34
C PHE A 63 -0.66 -15.78 5.25
N THR A 64 0.27 -16.74 5.25
CA THR A 64 1.53 -16.64 6.03
C THR A 64 2.43 -15.49 5.60
N GLY A 65 2.26 -15.02 4.35
CA GLY A 65 2.97 -13.85 3.81
C GLY A 65 2.42 -12.50 4.24
N ILE A 66 1.29 -12.47 4.94
CA ILE A 66 0.66 -11.24 5.45
C ILE A 66 0.85 -11.19 6.96
N ILE A 67 1.67 -10.25 7.42
CA ILE A 67 1.98 -10.07 8.84
C ILE A 67 1.59 -8.66 9.31
N PRO A 68 1.53 -8.39 10.63
CA PRO A 68 1.30 -7.04 11.12
C PRO A 68 2.29 -6.03 10.56
N GLY A 69 1.81 -4.83 10.22
CA GLY A 69 2.61 -3.78 9.58
C GLY A 69 3.91 -3.46 10.32
N TYR A 70 5.03 -3.58 9.61
CA TYR A 70 6.37 -3.28 10.13
C TYR A 70 6.52 -1.76 10.25
N HIS A 71 6.97 -1.28 11.42
CA HIS A 71 7.08 0.15 11.76
C HIS A 71 5.76 0.96 11.64
N MET A 72 4.63 0.29 11.43
CA MET A 72 3.32 0.89 11.26
C MET A 72 2.35 0.54 12.40
N ASN A 73 1.20 1.22 12.41
CA ASN A 73 0.10 0.83 13.30
C ASN A 73 -0.47 -0.53 12.85
N LYS A 74 -0.11 -1.58 13.60
CA LYS A 74 -0.49 -2.98 13.36
C LYS A 74 -1.99 -3.25 13.33
N LYS A 75 -2.83 -2.34 13.81
CA LYS A 75 -4.29 -2.44 13.66
C LYS A 75 -4.75 -2.11 12.24
N HIS A 76 -4.07 -1.18 11.57
CA HIS A 76 -4.50 -0.61 10.30
C HIS A 76 -3.57 -0.90 9.13
N TRP A 77 -2.46 -1.62 9.36
CA TRP A 77 -1.45 -1.87 8.36
C TRP A 77 -1.00 -3.32 8.38
N ASN A 78 -0.75 -3.85 7.19
CA ASN A 78 -0.16 -5.15 6.94
C ASN A 78 1.14 -5.01 6.17
N THR A 79 2.13 -5.84 6.49
CA THR A 79 3.27 -6.11 5.62
C THR A 79 2.93 -7.33 4.77
N VAL A 80 2.97 -7.18 3.45
CA VAL A 80 2.60 -8.21 2.47
C VAL A 80 3.83 -8.63 1.69
N SER A 81 4.16 -9.91 1.70
CA SER A 81 5.38 -10.47 1.10
C SER A 81 5.22 -10.76 -0.40
N PHE A 82 6.28 -10.51 -1.19
CA PHE A 82 6.34 -10.84 -2.62
C PHE A 82 6.95 -12.24 -2.91
N ASN A 83 7.16 -13.06 -1.88
CA ASN A 83 7.84 -14.36 -2.00
C ASN A 83 6.94 -15.52 -2.49
N GLY A 84 5.77 -15.23 -3.05
CA GLY A 84 4.81 -16.22 -3.55
C GLY A 84 3.85 -16.80 -2.51
N SER A 85 3.99 -16.46 -1.22
CA SER A 85 3.01 -16.85 -0.18
C SER A 85 1.71 -16.05 -0.23
N VAL A 86 1.67 -14.99 -1.03
CA VAL A 86 0.48 -14.19 -1.33
C VAL A 86 0.38 -14.09 -2.86
N PRO A 87 -0.75 -14.44 -3.48
CA PRO A 87 -0.90 -14.32 -4.92
C PRO A 87 -0.79 -12.86 -5.38
N ASP A 88 -0.04 -12.58 -6.45
CA ASP A 88 0.12 -11.23 -7.02
C ASP A 88 -1.22 -10.49 -7.23
N PRO A 89 -2.30 -11.11 -7.75
CA PRO A 89 -3.59 -10.43 -7.88
C PRO A 89 -4.15 -9.93 -6.55
N LEU A 90 -3.98 -10.68 -5.46
CA LEU A 90 -4.40 -10.25 -4.13
C LEU A 90 -3.55 -9.08 -3.64
N ILE A 91 -2.25 -9.08 -3.90
CA ILE A 91 -1.38 -7.95 -3.52
C ILE A 91 -1.86 -6.66 -4.21
N LEU A 92 -2.17 -6.72 -5.51
CA LEU A 92 -2.69 -5.58 -6.27
C LEU A 92 -4.05 -5.11 -5.74
N GLU A 93 -4.93 -6.04 -5.39
CA GLU A 93 -6.23 -5.73 -4.77
C GLU A 93 -6.06 -5.06 -3.40
N LEU A 94 -5.07 -5.47 -2.60
CA LEU A 94 -4.74 -4.82 -1.33
C LEU A 94 -4.14 -3.41 -1.53
N VAL A 95 -3.42 -3.18 -2.63
CA VAL A 95 -2.97 -1.83 -3.01
C VAL A 95 -4.17 -0.93 -3.30
N ASP A 96 -5.15 -1.43 -4.08
CA ASP A 96 -6.38 -0.70 -4.40
C ASP A 96 -7.17 -0.39 -3.13
N HIS A 97 -7.34 -1.39 -2.25
CA HIS A 97 -8.01 -1.22 -0.98
C HIS A 97 -7.32 -0.18 -0.09
N SER A 98 -5.99 -0.23 0.00
CA SER A 98 -5.21 0.73 0.77
C SER A 98 -5.38 2.16 0.22
N TYR A 99 -5.27 2.32 -1.10
CA TYR A 99 -5.50 3.59 -1.78
C TYR A 99 -6.90 4.13 -1.47
N ASP A 100 -7.94 3.31 -1.61
CA ASP A 100 -9.32 3.73 -1.39
C ASP A 100 -9.57 4.17 0.05
N LEU A 101 -9.04 3.43 1.04
CA LEU A 101 -9.17 3.82 2.44
C LEU A 101 -8.53 5.17 2.73
N VAL A 102 -7.35 5.44 2.14
CA VAL A 102 -6.65 6.70 2.34
C VAL A 102 -7.37 7.83 1.60
N PHE A 103 -7.77 7.61 0.35
CA PHE A 103 -8.51 8.55 -0.48
C PHE A 103 -9.83 8.95 0.19
N GLN A 104 -10.62 7.98 0.68
CA GLN A 104 -11.89 8.25 1.36
C GLN A 104 -11.71 9.02 2.67
N SER A 105 -10.52 8.94 3.30
CA SER A 105 -10.16 9.72 4.50
C SER A 105 -9.76 11.17 4.21
N LEU A 106 -9.66 11.58 2.93
CA LEU A 106 -9.32 12.95 2.55
C LEU A 106 -10.53 13.87 2.72
N PRO A 107 -10.33 15.19 2.94
CA PRO A 107 -11.42 16.15 2.87
C PRO A 107 -12.15 16.09 1.51
N LYS A 108 -13.48 16.30 1.50
CA LYS A 108 -14.29 16.21 0.27
C LYS A 108 -13.82 17.11 -0.86
N ARG A 109 -13.32 18.30 -0.54
CA ARG A 109 -12.70 19.21 -1.50
C ARG A 109 -11.55 18.54 -2.27
N LEU A 110 -10.61 17.93 -1.55
CA LEU A 110 -9.45 17.26 -2.15
C LEU A 110 -9.86 15.98 -2.91
N GLN A 111 -10.87 15.25 -2.43
CA GLN A 111 -11.44 14.12 -3.18
C GLN A 111 -11.97 14.56 -4.54
N ASN A 112 -12.66 15.70 -4.60
CA ASN A 112 -13.20 16.24 -5.85
C ASN A 112 -12.07 16.73 -6.78
N GLU A 113 -11.10 17.48 -6.26
CA GLU A 113 -9.93 17.94 -7.02
C GLU A 113 -9.16 16.77 -7.68
N ILE A 114 -9.03 15.63 -6.99
CA ILE A 114 -8.36 14.43 -7.52
C ILE A 114 -9.23 13.70 -8.56
N LYS A 115 -10.55 13.73 -8.43
CA LYS A 115 -11.48 13.05 -9.35
C LYS A 115 -11.74 13.82 -10.65
N GLY A 116 -11.53 15.14 -10.64
CA GLY A 116 -11.95 16.04 -11.72
C GLY A 116 -13.34 16.59 -11.48
#